data_AF-A0A0D0DPW1-F1
#
_entry.id   AF-A0A0D0DPW1-F1
#
_cell.length_a   1.000
_cell.length_b   1.000
_cell.length_c   1.000
_cell.angle_alpha   90.00
_cell.angle_beta   90.00
_cell.angle_gamma   90.00
#
_symmetry.space_group_name_H-M   'P 1'
#
loop_
_entity.id
_entity.type
_entity.pdbx_description
1 polymer ?
#
loop_
_entity_poly.entity_id
_entity_poly.type
_entity_poly.pdbx_seq_one_letter_code
_entity_poly.pdbx_strand_id
1 'polypeptide(L)'
;MSTERFCKEIAGYFGEAVAADDVLVKECIAMCQAYNLTVEALLYKWQALSYSTTKSLPLLTLKFVPDLKAKLQQELSRTNATKQETTSQNVVSSNFARTRGKASGFSRLPIARSLDVPLNVGPVRSTIVKSEVSEFVGSRIVFEGPKMDPQSRKNRAYRYMYEKVSERSEALDDRIDEFADLVQKHYHIDEFADPDAATEESTTIVGRIVLDSEMSTSGAKLNESSLVIESSRMMGSGVRVPIRLTPETKIRGGIKGIGGSSFFPGAIVALRGRNGGGGFFLVEEILTLPPIKTPSPPPSDANASFSMCIACGPFTVDSDLEYKPWENLLDTLRASKPAVLLLVGPFVDATNSRIKDGDLDDTPERLFQSQFIEKLQTFLIQSPETTVLLVPSINDITSDHAVFPQCELGVESSGDPRMRYLPNPCRFSINGVSFGVTSVDTLFHLRKEEFFRRALEIDPLIPVSEPATDAMSSLARNIIHQRSFYPIFPAPFDLAHEVNLDVAHSEGLRLVESEDECTPDVLVLPGRLKHFSKVVDTSVVINPSFLTKGTYATMSYTGQASGLAKDRITINISRIS
;
A
#
# COMPACT_ATOMS: atom_id res chain seq x y z
N MET A 1 48.57 21.14 11.69
CA MET A 1 47.93 20.25 12.68
C MET A 1 48.85 19.05 12.87
N SER A 2 49.10 18.61 14.11
CA SER A 2 49.98 17.47 14.36
C SER A 2 49.41 16.19 13.73
N THR A 3 50.28 15.39 13.11
CA THR A 3 49.95 14.07 12.51
C THR A 3 49.23 13.15 13.50
N GLU A 4 49.57 13.23 14.80
CA GLU A 4 48.92 12.47 15.88
C GLU A 4 47.43 12.78 16.05
N ARG A 5 46.99 14.03 15.80
CA ARG A 5 45.57 14.39 15.90
C ARG A 5 44.75 13.78 14.76
N PHE A 6 45.31 13.78 13.54
CA PHE A 6 44.68 13.15 12.38
C PHE A 6 44.56 11.63 12.54
N CYS A 7 45.58 10.96 13.11
CA CYS A 7 45.50 9.52 13.37
C CYS A 7 44.36 9.18 14.34
N LYS A 8 44.16 9.98 15.39
CA LYS A 8 43.03 9.80 16.34
C LYS A 8 41.67 10.05 15.68
N GLU A 9 41.57 11.08 14.83
CA GLU A 9 40.33 11.37 14.11
C GLU A 9 40.02 10.26 13.07
N ILE A 10 41.01 9.73 12.36
CA ILE A 10 40.83 8.61 11.43
C ILE A 10 40.38 7.34 12.17
N ALA A 11 40.96 7.05 13.34
CA ALA A 11 40.52 5.93 14.18
C ALA A 11 39.06 6.08 14.62
N GLY A 12 38.63 7.30 14.98
CA GLY A 12 37.26 7.57 15.39
C GLY A 12 36.22 7.43 14.27
N TYR A 13 36.56 7.84 13.04
CA TYR A 13 35.59 7.86 11.92
C TYR A 13 35.66 6.62 11.00
N PHE A 14 36.85 6.08 10.74
CA PHE A 14 37.05 4.93 9.85
C PHE A 14 37.21 3.59 10.60
N GLY A 15 37.33 3.62 11.93
CA GLY A 15 37.52 2.46 12.78
C GLY A 15 38.98 2.03 12.93
N GLU A 16 39.24 1.23 13.97
CA GLU A 16 40.61 0.81 14.35
C GLU A 16 41.34 0.00 13.26
N ALA A 17 40.59 -0.74 12.44
CA ALA A 17 41.16 -1.53 11.33
C ALA A 17 41.81 -0.65 10.25
N VAL A 18 41.27 0.56 10.01
CA VAL A 18 41.83 1.53 9.06
C VAL A 18 42.96 2.33 9.69
N ALA A 19 42.88 2.61 10.98
CA ALA A 19 43.92 3.29 11.73
C ALA A 19 45.18 2.41 11.97
N ALA A 20 45.05 1.09 11.88
CA ALA A 20 46.16 0.14 12.00
C ALA A 20 47.03 0.03 10.73
N ASP A 21 46.58 0.58 9.59
CA ASP A 21 47.34 0.59 8.33
C ASP A 21 48.03 1.96 8.13
N ASP A 22 49.31 2.04 8.48
CA ASP A 22 50.13 3.25 8.39
C ASP A 22 50.18 3.86 6.97
N VAL A 23 50.05 3.04 5.93
CA VAL A 23 50.07 3.51 4.54
C VAL A 23 48.73 4.15 4.19
N LEU A 24 47.64 3.51 4.58
CA LEU A 24 46.29 4.02 4.35
C LEU A 24 46.02 5.32 5.12
N VAL A 25 46.50 5.41 6.37
CA VAL A 25 46.41 6.63 7.19
C VAL A 25 47.14 7.79 6.51
N LYS A 26 48.35 7.58 6.00
CA LYS A 26 49.10 8.61 5.26
C LYS A 26 48.37 9.08 4.01
N GLU A 27 47.74 8.17 3.28
CA GLU A 27 46.94 8.51 2.10
C GLU A 27 45.68 9.29 2.44
N CYS A 28 44.97 8.93 3.52
CA CYS A 28 43.82 9.69 4.02
C CYS A 28 44.22 11.11 4.45
N ILE A 29 45.35 11.26 5.15
CA ILE A 29 45.87 12.57 5.53
C ILE A 29 46.22 13.39 4.28
N ALA A 30 46.88 12.78 3.30
CA ALA A 30 47.23 13.44 2.04
C ALA A 30 45.97 13.91 1.27
N MET A 31 44.90 13.12 1.25
CA MET A 31 43.63 13.52 0.63
C MET A 31 42.94 14.65 1.38
N CYS A 32 42.86 14.59 2.72
CA CYS A 32 42.30 15.67 3.53
C CYS A 32 43.05 17.00 3.31
N GLN A 33 44.38 16.95 3.22
CA GLN A 33 45.22 18.11 2.98
C GLN A 33 45.10 18.65 1.54
N ALA A 34 45.11 17.75 0.54
CA ALA A 34 45.05 18.14 -0.87
C ALA A 34 43.71 18.77 -1.27
N TYR A 35 42.60 18.30 -0.68
CA TYR A 35 41.25 18.74 -1.03
C TYR A 35 40.61 19.65 0.05
N ASN A 36 41.35 20.03 1.08
CA ASN A 36 40.89 20.83 2.22
C ASN A 36 39.60 20.26 2.87
N LEU A 37 39.62 18.96 3.15
CA LEU A 37 38.50 18.21 3.73
C LEU A 37 38.78 17.86 5.20
N THR A 38 37.71 17.80 6.00
CA THR A 38 37.76 17.16 7.32
C THR A 38 37.76 15.64 7.15
N VAL A 39 38.23 14.90 8.16
CA VAL A 39 38.23 13.43 8.16
C VAL A 39 36.81 12.88 8.02
N GLU A 40 35.84 13.52 8.67
CA GLU A 40 34.42 13.21 8.55
C GLU A 40 33.90 13.41 7.12
N ALA A 41 34.24 14.54 6.48
CA ALA A 41 33.84 14.78 5.10
C ALA A 41 34.45 13.75 4.13
N LEU A 42 35.69 13.31 4.39
CA LEU A 42 36.32 12.24 3.63
C LEU A 42 35.57 10.91 3.79
N LEU A 43 35.07 10.60 5.00
CA LEU A 43 34.25 9.40 5.26
C LEU A 43 32.95 9.45 4.45
N TYR A 44 32.21 10.57 4.47
CA TYR A 44 30.97 10.68 3.69
C TYR A 44 31.22 10.54 2.19
N LYS A 45 32.33 11.09 1.68
CA LYS A 45 32.73 10.94 0.28
C LYS A 45 33.06 9.49 -0.07
N TRP A 46 33.75 8.78 0.82
CA TRP A 46 33.99 7.34 0.70
C TRP A 46 32.68 6.54 0.68
N GLN A 47 31.80 6.76 1.65
CA GLN A 47 30.52 6.07 1.76
C GLN A 47 29.64 6.29 0.52
N ALA A 48 29.59 7.52 0.00
CA ALA A 48 28.85 7.85 -1.21
C ALA A 48 29.43 7.13 -2.46
N LEU A 49 30.76 7.09 -2.60
CA LEU A 49 31.43 6.37 -3.69
C LEU A 49 31.20 4.85 -3.59
N SER A 50 31.33 4.32 -2.38
CA SER A 50 31.22 2.89 -2.12
C SER A 50 29.80 2.38 -2.33
N TYR A 51 28.80 3.16 -1.89
CA TYR A 51 27.38 2.86 -2.09
C TYR A 51 26.98 2.95 -3.58
N SER A 52 27.52 3.92 -4.32
CA SER A 52 27.25 4.03 -5.76
C SER A 52 27.92 2.93 -6.59
N THR A 53 29.09 2.45 -6.18
CA THR A 53 29.86 1.46 -6.95
C THR A 53 29.52 0.02 -6.58
N THR A 54 29.40 -0.29 -5.28
CA THR A 54 29.30 -1.66 -4.77
C THR A 54 27.98 -1.96 -4.06
N LYS A 55 27.10 -0.96 -3.85
CA LYS A 55 25.84 -1.07 -3.08
C LYS A 55 26.02 -1.70 -1.68
N SER A 56 27.22 -1.61 -1.14
CA SER A 56 27.59 -2.05 0.20
C SER A 56 28.55 -1.02 0.78
N LEU A 57 28.84 -1.11 2.08
CA LEU A 57 29.81 -0.25 2.77
C LEU A 57 31.03 -1.07 3.22
N PRO A 58 31.89 -1.56 2.30
CA PRO A 58 33.14 -2.18 2.66
C PRO A 58 34.02 -1.19 3.44
N LEU A 59 34.87 -1.76 4.30
CA LEU A 59 35.94 -1.01 4.96
C LEU A 59 36.83 -0.36 3.89
N LEU A 60 37.26 0.87 4.16
CA LEU A 60 38.21 1.55 3.28
C LEU A 60 39.52 0.75 3.28
N THR A 61 40.01 0.41 2.10
CA THR A 61 41.30 -0.27 1.90
C THR A 61 42.09 0.46 0.83
N LEU A 62 43.40 0.19 0.76
CA LEU A 62 44.30 0.80 -0.23
C LEU A 62 43.84 0.62 -1.69
N LYS A 63 43.04 -0.42 -1.98
CA LYS A 63 42.49 -0.68 -3.33
C LYS A 63 41.54 0.41 -3.81
N PHE A 64 40.85 1.09 -2.89
CA PHE A 64 39.82 2.09 -3.21
C PHE A 64 40.34 3.53 -3.20
N VAL A 65 41.57 3.75 -2.72
CA VAL A 65 42.20 5.07 -2.67
C VAL A 65 42.31 5.74 -4.05
N PRO A 66 42.68 5.03 -5.15
CA PRO A 66 42.74 5.63 -6.48
C PRO A 66 41.38 6.16 -6.95
N ASP A 67 40.32 5.37 -6.75
CA ASP A 67 38.95 5.73 -7.17
C ASP A 67 38.42 6.93 -6.37
N LEU A 68 38.70 6.96 -5.06
CA LEU A 68 38.35 8.08 -4.19
C LEU A 68 39.08 9.36 -4.61
N LYS A 69 40.39 9.29 -4.91
CA LYS A 69 41.16 10.42 -5.44
C LYS A 69 40.61 10.92 -6.77
N ALA A 70 40.29 10.02 -7.71
CA ALA A 70 39.72 10.39 -9.00
C ALA A 70 38.39 11.12 -8.85
N LYS A 71 37.54 10.66 -7.92
CA LYS A 71 36.25 11.30 -7.64
C LYS A 71 36.42 12.71 -7.05
N LEU A 72 37.31 12.87 -6.07
CA LEU A 72 37.61 14.17 -5.47
C LEU A 72 38.19 15.17 -6.49
N GLN A 73 39.04 14.68 -7.41
CA GLN A 73 39.58 15.50 -8.50
C GLN A 73 38.50 15.94 -9.49
N GLN A 74 37.56 15.05 -9.84
CA GLN A 74 36.42 15.38 -10.70
C GLN A 74 35.54 16.48 -10.07
N GLU A 75 35.24 16.37 -8.77
CA GLU A 75 34.44 17.37 -8.07
C GLU A 75 35.14 18.73 -7.99
N LEU A 76 36.46 18.75 -7.75
CA LEU A 76 37.24 19.98 -7.74
C LEU A 76 37.22 20.67 -9.11
N SER A 77 37.37 19.90 -10.20
CA SER A 77 37.31 20.42 -11.57
C SER A 77 35.93 21.00 -11.92
N ARG A 78 34.85 20.34 -11.48
CA ARG A 78 33.46 20.82 -11.67
C ARG A 78 33.21 22.11 -10.90
N THR A 79 33.68 22.19 -9.65
CA THR A 79 33.54 23.39 -8.81
C THR A 79 34.30 24.59 -9.39
N ASN A 80 35.46 24.34 -9.98
CA ASN A 80 36.25 25.40 -10.65
C ASN A 80 35.60 25.86 -11.96
N ALA A 81 34.94 24.97 -12.71
CA ALA A 81 34.18 25.34 -13.91
C ALA A 81 32.97 26.25 -13.57
N THR A 82 32.23 25.94 -12.51
CA THR A 82 31.06 26.75 -12.08
C THR A 82 31.46 28.14 -11.55
N LYS A 83 32.68 28.29 -10.99
CA LYS A 83 33.22 29.59 -10.57
C LYS A 83 33.69 30.46 -11.76
N GLN A 84 34.06 29.86 -12.89
CA GLN A 84 34.41 30.62 -14.10
C GLN A 84 33.16 31.19 -14.79
N GLU A 85 32.03 30.47 -14.81
CA GLU A 85 30.77 30.96 -15.40
C GLU A 85 30.15 32.14 -14.63
N THR A 86 30.32 32.19 -13.30
CA THR A 86 29.80 33.28 -12.46
C THR A 86 30.58 34.59 -12.57
N THR A 87 31.77 34.59 -13.18
CA THR A 87 32.55 35.82 -13.41
C THR A 87 32.22 36.50 -14.75
N SER A 88 31.53 35.80 -15.66
CA SER A 88 31.17 36.30 -17.00
C SER A 88 29.77 36.92 -17.11
N GLN A 89 28.94 36.84 -16.06
CA GLN A 89 27.54 37.32 -16.10
C GLN A 89 27.28 38.65 -15.34
N ASN A 90 28.31 39.33 -14.84
CA ASN A 90 28.17 40.61 -14.13
C ASN A 90 28.35 41.85 -15.03
N VAL A 91 27.82 41.83 -16.26
CA VAL A 91 27.57 43.03 -17.07
C VAL A 91 26.20 42.86 -17.72
N VAL A 92 25.33 43.87 -17.59
CA VAL A 92 23.91 43.92 -18.01
C VAL A 92 22.99 43.28 -16.95
N SER A 93 22.09 43.95 -16.23
CA SER A 93 21.24 45.09 -16.56
C SER A 93 20.75 45.82 -15.30
N SER A 94 20.75 47.15 -15.38
CA SER A 94 20.10 48.09 -14.47
C SER A 94 18.63 48.33 -14.85
N ASN A 95 17.87 48.79 -13.85
CA ASN A 95 16.56 49.49 -13.90
C ASN A 95 15.27 48.64 -13.87
N PHE A 96 14.51 48.65 -12.76
CA PHE A 96 13.49 49.68 -12.46
C PHE A 96 12.91 49.62 -11.02
N ALA A 97 12.60 50.82 -10.52
CA ALA A 97 11.88 51.32 -9.33
C ALA A 97 11.07 50.34 -8.43
N ARG A 98 11.24 50.34 -7.10
CA ARG A 98 10.73 51.28 -6.05
C ARG A 98 9.20 51.27 -5.84
N THR A 99 8.79 50.70 -4.71
CA THR A 99 7.69 51.22 -3.87
C THR A 99 7.98 50.93 -2.41
N ARG A 100 7.78 51.94 -1.56
CA ARG A 100 8.22 52.04 -0.17
C ARG A 100 6.98 52.08 0.72
N GLY A 101 6.91 51.27 1.77
CA GLY A 101 5.77 51.28 2.71
C GLY A 101 6.03 50.57 4.05
N LYS A 102 6.59 51.34 4.99
CA LYS A 102 6.51 51.31 6.47
C LYS A 102 6.63 50.01 7.28
N ALA A 103 7.52 50.11 8.27
CA ALA A 103 7.84 49.13 9.32
C ALA A 103 7.05 49.35 10.62
N SER A 104 6.80 48.24 11.31
CA SER A 104 6.56 48.06 12.76
C SER A 104 6.57 46.54 12.97
N GLY A 105 7.56 45.88 13.55
CA GLY A 105 8.05 46.03 14.91
C GLY A 105 7.61 44.79 15.71
N PHE A 106 8.39 43.70 15.71
CA PHE A 106 8.21 42.59 16.65
C PHE A 106 9.54 41.95 17.05
N SER A 107 9.56 41.59 18.32
CA SER A 107 10.64 41.23 19.22
C SER A 107 11.20 39.81 19.05
N ARG A 108 12.46 39.66 19.47
CA ARG A 108 13.28 38.45 19.51
C ARG A 108 12.72 37.34 20.40
N LEU A 109 12.90 36.07 19.99
CA LEU A 109 12.92 34.88 20.84
C LEU A 109 14.18 34.03 20.54
N PRO A 110 14.69 33.23 21.50
CA PRO A 110 16.09 32.80 21.53
C PRO A 110 16.35 31.42 20.90
N ILE A 111 17.65 31.21 20.64
CA ILE A 111 18.30 30.02 20.10
C ILE A 111 18.22 28.85 21.10
N ALA A 112 17.77 27.67 20.64
CA ALA A 112 17.87 26.41 21.37
C ALA A 112 19.14 25.63 20.94
N ARG A 113 19.82 25.05 21.94
CA ARG A 113 21.08 24.30 21.85
C ARG A 113 20.81 22.86 21.42
N SER A 114 21.65 22.31 20.53
CA SER A 114 21.72 20.87 20.26
C SER A 114 22.41 20.15 21.42
N LEU A 115 21.89 18.99 21.80
CA LEU A 115 22.57 18.00 22.62
C LEU A 115 22.62 16.72 21.78
N ASP A 116 23.79 16.46 21.20
CA ASP A 116 24.11 15.25 20.46
C ASP A 116 24.55 14.14 21.44
N VAL A 117 23.87 12.98 21.39
CA VAL A 117 24.38 11.70 21.91
C VAL A 117 24.10 10.62 20.85
N PRO A 118 25.12 9.99 20.26
CA PRO A 118 24.91 8.93 19.28
C PRO A 118 24.65 7.56 19.93
N LEU A 119 23.56 6.91 19.51
CA LEU A 119 23.28 5.49 19.76
C LEU A 119 24.16 4.64 18.84
N ASN A 120 24.85 3.65 19.43
CA ASN A 120 25.82 2.79 18.78
C ASN A 120 25.15 1.47 18.35
N VAL A 121 25.02 1.22 17.04
CA VAL A 121 24.55 -0.05 16.48
C VAL A 121 25.69 -0.66 15.66
N GLY A 122 26.28 -1.75 16.14
CA GLY A 122 27.39 -2.45 15.50
C GLY A 122 26.97 -3.34 14.32
N PRO A 123 27.90 -3.73 13.42
CA PRO A 123 27.56 -4.48 12.21
C PRO A 123 27.49 -5.99 12.50
N VAL A 124 26.37 -6.63 12.15
CA VAL A 124 26.22 -8.08 12.13
C VAL A 124 26.63 -8.60 10.75
N ARG A 125 27.58 -9.55 10.71
CA ARG A 125 28.02 -10.24 9.50
C ARG A 125 26.92 -11.18 9.01
N SER A 126 26.42 -10.97 7.80
CA SER A 126 25.55 -11.93 7.09
C SER A 126 26.39 -13.04 6.46
N THR A 127 26.05 -14.28 6.76
CA THR A 127 26.60 -15.46 6.10
C THR A 127 25.54 -15.92 5.10
N ILE A 128 25.84 -15.83 3.80
CA ILE A 128 24.92 -16.24 2.74
C ILE A 128 24.85 -17.76 2.73
N VAL A 129 23.78 -18.32 3.31
CA VAL A 129 23.37 -19.70 3.08
C VAL A 129 22.35 -19.66 1.94
N LYS A 130 22.66 -20.31 0.82
CA LYS A 130 21.68 -20.60 -0.22
C LYS A 130 20.63 -21.54 0.38
N SER A 131 19.46 -21.02 0.72
CA SER A 131 18.30 -21.86 1.01
C SER A 131 17.68 -22.30 -0.31
N GLU A 132 17.98 -23.53 -0.71
CA GLU A 132 17.14 -24.28 -1.63
C GLU A 132 15.78 -24.50 -0.96
N VAL A 133 14.71 -24.36 -1.75
CA VAL A 133 13.33 -24.56 -1.30
C VAL A 133 13.13 -26.05 -1.03
N SER A 134 13.37 -26.46 0.21
CA SER A 134 13.03 -27.79 0.68
C SER A 134 11.52 -27.89 0.84
N GLU A 135 10.87 -28.69 -0.01
CA GLU A 135 9.47 -29.10 0.17
C GLU A 135 9.30 -29.66 1.59
N PHE A 136 8.45 -29.01 2.37
CA PHE A 136 8.04 -29.51 3.68
C PHE A 136 7.17 -30.74 3.45
N VAL A 137 7.79 -31.92 3.45
CA VAL A 137 7.13 -33.22 3.38
C VAL A 137 6.31 -33.41 4.66
N GLY A 138 5.03 -33.07 4.61
CA GLY A 138 4.08 -33.30 5.72
C GLY A 138 2.90 -32.32 5.81
N SER A 139 2.96 -31.16 5.15
CA SER A 139 1.87 -30.17 5.18
C SER A 139 0.75 -30.54 4.19
N ARG A 140 -0.48 -30.76 4.68
CA ARG A 140 -1.70 -30.83 3.83
C ARG A 140 -2.05 -29.50 3.14
N ILE A 141 -1.33 -28.43 3.49
CA ILE A 141 -1.51 -27.09 2.95
C ILE A 141 -0.57 -26.88 1.77
N VAL A 142 -1.15 -26.67 0.60
CA VAL A 142 -0.50 -26.16 -0.61
C VAL A 142 -0.77 -24.66 -0.66
N PHE A 143 0.28 -23.86 -0.49
CA PHE A 143 0.22 -22.41 -0.54
C PHE A 143 0.82 -21.91 -1.85
N GLU A 144 0.07 -21.10 -2.58
CA GLU A 144 0.58 -20.35 -3.74
C GLU A 144 0.34 -18.87 -3.47
N GLY A 145 1.35 -18.03 -3.63
CA GLY A 145 1.23 -16.61 -3.30
C GLY A 145 2.08 -15.75 -4.20
N PRO A 146 2.27 -14.47 -3.83
CA PRO A 146 3.11 -13.55 -4.59
C PRO A 146 4.50 -14.15 -4.79
N LYS A 147 5.06 -13.95 -6.00
CA LYS A 147 6.39 -14.48 -6.32
C LYS A 147 7.43 -13.91 -5.35
N MET A 148 8.18 -14.80 -4.70
CA MET A 148 9.19 -14.44 -3.69
C MET A 148 10.60 -14.33 -4.25
N ASP A 149 10.75 -14.39 -5.58
CA ASP A 149 12.05 -14.18 -6.22
C ASP A 149 12.58 -12.74 -5.97
N PRO A 150 13.90 -12.53 -6.01
CA PRO A 150 14.49 -11.23 -5.68
C PRO A 150 13.97 -10.07 -6.53
N GLN A 151 13.62 -10.31 -7.80
CA GLN A 151 13.15 -9.25 -8.68
C GLN A 151 11.71 -8.84 -8.33
N SER A 152 10.83 -9.81 -8.09
CA SER A 152 9.44 -9.54 -7.67
C SER A 152 9.39 -8.82 -6.32
N ARG A 153 10.22 -9.22 -5.35
CA ARG A 153 10.33 -8.51 -4.05
C ARG A 153 10.84 -7.09 -4.22
N LYS A 154 11.85 -6.89 -5.07
CA LYS A 154 12.39 -5.56 -5.37
C LYS A 154 11.37 -4.65 -6.06
N ASN A 155 10.53 -5.20 -6.94
CA ASN A 155 9.45 -4.44 -7.58
C ASN A 155 8.41 -3.99 -6.55
N ARG A 156 8.05 -4.85 -5.57
CA ARG A 156 7.11 -4.49 -4.50
C ARG A 156 7.69 -3.51 -3.49
N ALA A 157 9.00 -3.56 -3.24
CA ALA A 157 9.70 -2.63 -2.35
C ALA A 157 10.09 -1.30 -3.04
N TYR A 158 9.36 -0.91 -4.08
CA TYR A 158 9.65 0.26 -4.91
C TYR A 158 9.92 1.55 -4.10
N ARG A 159 10.50 2.55 -4.78
CA ARG A 159 10.81 3.84 -4.15
C ARG A 159 9.56 4.71 -4.13
N TYR A 160 9.09 5.01 -2.92
CA TYR A 160 7.83 5.73 -2.73
C TYR A 160 7.98 7.15 -2.17
N MET A 161 9.17 7.54 -1.65
CA MET A 161 9.38 8.87 -1.04
C MET A 161 9.41 10.03 -2.07
N TYR A 162 9.12 9.74 -3.33
CA TYR A 162 9.00 10.71 -4.40
C TYR A 162 8.08 10.16 -5.49
N GLU A 163 6.94 10.82 -5.69
CA GLU A 163 5.98 10.52 -6.76
C GLU A 163 6.01 11.65 -7.79
N LYS A 164 6.20 11.33 -9.08
CA LYS A 164 6.09 12.34 -10.13
C LYS A 164 4.63 12.59 -10.47
N VAL A 165 4.26 13.86 -10.61
CA VAL A 165 2.91 14.25 -11.06
C VAL A 165 2.55 13.62 -12.40
N SER A 166 3.53 13.44 -13.30
CA SER A 166 3.30 12.77 -14.59
C SER A 166 2.92 11.29 -14.42
N GLU A 167 3.65 10.53 -13.59
CA GLU A 167 3.41 9.11 -13.33
C GLU A 167 2.09 8.90 -12.60
N ARG A 168 1.82 9.74 -11.60
CA ARG A 168 0.52 9.78 -10.90
C ARG A 168 -0.63 10.01 -11.87
N SER A 169 -0.48 11.00 -12.77
CA SER A 169 -1.56 11.34 -13.69
C SER A 169 -1.73 10.29 -14.79
N GLU A 170 -0.68 9.59 -15.19
CA GLU A 170 -0.71 8.47 -16.13
C GLU A 170 -1.45 7.28 -15.52
N ALA A 171 -1.08 6.83 -14.32
CA ALA A 171 -1.76 5.74 -13.63
C ALA A 171 -3.27 5.98 -13.41
N LEU A 172 -3.65 7.24 -13.21
CA LEU A 172 -5.06 7.64 -13.09
C LEU A 172 -5.80 7.65 -14.42
N ASP A 173 -5.12 7.94 -15.53
CA ASP A 173 -5.68 7.98 -16.88
C ASP A 173 -5.82 6.55 -17.43
N ASP A 174 -4.77 5.74 -17.30
CA ASP A 174 -4.73 4.32 -17.68
C ASP A 174 -5.88 3.55 -17.05
N ARG A 175 -6.20 3.84 -15.78
CA ARG A 175 -7.34 3.22 -15.09
C ARG A 175 -8.67 3.53 -15.78
N ILE A 176 -8.88 4.74 -16.31
CA ILE A 176 -10.12 5.06 -17.02
C ILE A 176 -10.19 4.29 -18.34
N ASP A 177 -9.09 4.27 -19.08
CA ASP A 177 -9.01 3.61 -20.39
C ASP A 177 -9.17 2.09 -20.29
N GLU A 178 -8.56 1.45 -19.29
CA GLU A 178 -8.75 0.02 -19.02
C GLU A 178 -10.21 -0.34 -18.76
N PHE A 179 -10.93 0.48 -18.01
CA PHE A 179 -12.36 0.27 -17.77
C PHE A 179 -13.20 0.60 -19.00
N ALA A 180 -12.78 1.58 -19.81
CA ALA A 180 -13.41 1.87 -21.09
C ALA A 180 -13.34 0.65 -22.02
N ASP A 181 -12.18 0.01 -22.15
CA ASP A 181 -11.99 -1.21 -22.94
C ASP A 181 -12.91 -2.36 -22.46
N LEU A 182 -13.00 -2.55 -21.14
CA LEU A 182 -13.87 -3.57 -20.54
C LEU A 182 -15.34 -3.32 -20.86
N VAL A 183 -15.80 -2.08 -20.68
CA VAL A 183 -17.17 -1.65 -20.94
C VAL A 183 -17.48 -1.76 -22.44
N GLN A 184 -16.54 -1.36 -23.30
CA GLN A 184 -16.67 -1.41 -24.75
C GLN A 184 -16.90 -2.84 -25.25
N LYS A 185 -16.04 -3.78 -24.81
CA LYS A 185 -16.15 -5.20 -25.15
C LYS A 185 -17.46 -5.81 -24.65
N HIS A 186 -17.89 -5.47 -23.44
CA HIS A 186 -19.07 -6.09 -22.82
C HIS A 186 -20.40 -5.60 -23.41
N TYR A 187 -20.53 -4.30 -23.68
CA TYR A 187 -21.76 -3.69 -24.19
C TYR A 187 -21.76 -3.50 -25.71
N HIS A 188 -20.69 -3.92 -26.41
CA HIS A 188 -20.51 -3.74 -27.85
C HIS A 188 -20.66 -2.29 -28.29
N ILE A 189 -19.97 -1.39 -27.58
CA ILE A 189 -20.00 0.04 -27.87
C ILE A 189 -19.00 0.32 -29.00
N ASP A 190 -19.45 0.98 -30.07
CA ASP A 190 -18.57 1.31 -31.20
C ASP A 190 -17.51 2.34 -30.80
N GLU A 191 -17.94 3.47 -30.24
CA GLU A 191 -17.06 4.57 -29.83
C GLU A 191 -17.64 5.30 -28.61
N PHE A 192 -16.74 5.76 -27.73
CA PHE A 192 -17.11 6.63 -26.61
C PHE A 192 -17.05 8.10 -27.02
N ALA A 193 -17.99 8.90 -26.52
CA ALA A 193 -18.02 10.34 -26.81
C ALA A 193 -17.24 11.15 -25.76
N ASP A 194 -16.84 12.36 -26.15
CA ASP A 194 -16.40 13.38 -25.21
C ASP A 194 -17.61 13.89 -24.40
N PRO A 195 -17.60 13.80 -23.05
CA PRO A 195 -18.72 14.29 -22.24
C PRO A 195 -18.97 15.81 -22.35
N ASP A 196 -17.98 16.61 -22.75
CA ASP A 196 -18.12 18.07 -22.88
C ASP A 196 -18.73 18.47 -24.25
N ALA A 197 -18.63 17.58 -25.24
CA ALA A 197 -19.17 17.82 -26.58
C ALA A 197 -20.70 17.81 -26.57
N ALA A 198 -21.29 18.88 -27.12
CA ALA A 198 -22.74 18.97 -27.28
C ALA A 198 -23.25 17.92 -28.27
N THR A 199 -24.29 17.18 -27.87
CA THR A 199 -24.84 16.04 -28.59
C THR A 199 -26.36 16.10 -28.60
N GLU A 200 -26.98 15.83 -29.75
CA GLU A 200 -28.45 15.71 -29.87
C GLU A 200 -28.92 14.31 -29.47
N GLU A 201 -28.16 13.28 -29.86
CA GLU A 201 -28.44 11.87 -29.57
C GLU A 201 -27.73 11.39 -28.30
N SER A 202 -28.24 10.31 -27.71
CA SER A 202 -27.65 9.74 -26.50
C SER A 202 -26.37 8.96 -26.81
N THR A 203 -25.24 9.46 -26.31
CA THR A 203 -23.91 8.86 -26.40
C THR A 203 -23.53 8.12 -25.14
N THR A 204 -22.44 7.33 -25.20
CA THR A 204 -21.90 6.63 -24.05
C THR A 204 -20.52 7.19 -23.70
N ILE A 205 -20.29 7.37 -22.40
CA ILE A 205 -19.06 7.93 -21.84
C ILE A 205 -18.56 7.04 -20.70
N VAL A 206 -17.25 7.04 -20.48
CA VAL A 206 -16.61 6.40 -19.32
C VAL A 206 -15.72 7.43 -18.64
N GLY A 207 -15.70 7.41 -17.32
CA GLY A 207 -14.86 8.34 -16.58
C GLY A 207 -14.85 8.08 -15.09
N ARG A 208 -14.00 8.82 -14.41
CA ARG A 208 -13.86 8.79 -12.95
C ARG A 208 -14.79 9.82 -12.31
N ILE A 209 -15.52 9.41 -11.29
CA ILE A 209 -16.26 10.34 -10.44
C ILE A 209 -15.29 11.14 -9.59
N VAL A 210 -15.45 12.46 -9.62
CA VAL A 210 -14.68 13.41 -8.82
C VAL A 210 -15.65 14.37 -8.12
N LEU A 211 -15.16 14.98 -7.03
CA LEU A 211 -15.78 16.18 -6.47
C LEU A 211 -15.29 17.40 -7.26
N ASP A 212 -16.14 18.42 -7.37
CA ASP A 212 -15.69 19.71 -7.87
C ASP A 212 -14.50 20.23 -7.04
N SER A 213 -13.54 20.84 -7.72
CA SER A 213 -12.26 21.29 -7.20
C SER A 213 -12.40 22.20 -5.97
N GLU A 214 -13.37 23.12 -5.95
CA GLU A 214 -13.64 23.99 -4.80
C GLU A 214 -14.23 23.24 -3.58
N MET A 215 -14.95 22.15 -3.84
CA MET A 215 -15.59 21.34 -2.80
C MET A 215 -14.63 20.32 -2.20
N SER A 216 -13.64 19.86 -2.97
CA SER A 216 -12.66 18.85 -2.55
C SER A 216 -11.77 19.29 -1.37
N THR A 217 -11.50 20.59 -1.22
CA THR A 217 -10.65 21.13 -0.13
C THR A 217 -11.42 21.47 1.14
N SER A 218 -12.74 21.40 1.13
CA SER A 218 -13.60 21.77 2.27
C SER A 218 -14.14 20.58 3.06
N GLY A 219 -13.76 19.34 2.68
CA GLY A 219 -14.32 18.12 3.26
C GLY A 219 -15.78 17.89 2.88
N ALA A 220 -16.25 18.53 1.80
CA ALA A 220 -17.61 18.38 1.33
C ALA A 220 -17.85 16.97 0.78
N LYS A 221 -19.01 16.40 1.14
CA LYS A 221 -19.40 15.06 0.71
C LYS A 221 -20.06 15.07 -0.66
N LEU A 222 -19.88 13.96 -1.38
CA LEU A 222 -20.56 13.72 -2.65
C LEU A 222 -22.08 13.70 -2.45
N ASN A 223 -22.79 14.38 -3.32
CA ASN A 223 -24.23 14.36 -3.42
C ASN A 223 -24.63 14.56 -4.89
N GLU A 224 -25.92 14.39 -5.22
CA GLU A 224 -26.41 14.45 -6.60
C GLU A 224 -26.06 15.77 -7.32
N SER A 225 -25.95 16.88 -6.58
CA SER A 225 -25.63 18.18 -7.17
C SER A 225 -24.13 18.38 -7.45
N SER A 226 -23.26 17.64 -6.77
CA SER A 226 -21.80 17.76 -6.83
C SER A 226 -21.12 16.64 -7.63
N LEU A 227 -21.88 15.79 -8.32
CA LEU A 227 -21.33 14.74 -9.18
C LEU A 227 -20.69 15.35 -10.43
N VAL A 228 -19.40 15.08 -10.60
CA VAL A 228 -18.62 15.46 -11.77
C VAL A 228 -17.93 14.21 -12.31
N ILE A 229 -17.91 14.05 -13.63
CA ILE A 229 -17.16 13.01 -14.30
C ILE A 229 -15.90 13.60 -14.94
N GLU A 230 -14.77 12.95 -14.72
CA GLU A 230 -13.49 13.22 -15.36
C GLU A 230 -13.24 12.14 -16.42
N SER A 231 -13.15 12.54 -17.68
CA SER A 231 -12.82 11.64 -18.80
C SER A 231 -11.32 11.33 -18.84
N SER A 232 -10.92 10.32 -19.63
CA SER A 232 -9.51 10.14 -19.94
C SER A 232 -9.00 11.21 -20.90
N ARG A 233 -7.68 11.35 -21.01
CA ARG A 233 -7.06 12.27 -21.98
C ARG A 233 -7.40 11.88 -23.41
N MET A 234 -7.44 10.58 -23.71
CA MET A 234 -7.80 10.08 -25.04
C MET A 234 -9.26 10.34 -25.39
N MET A 235 -10.19 10.14 -24.44
CA MET A 235 -11.63 10.27 -24.69
C MET A 235 -12.12 11.73 -24.71
N GLY A 236 -11.64 12.57 -23.79
CA GLY A 236 -12.17 13.93 -23.63
C GLY A 236 -11.14 14.89 -23.03
N SER A 237 -9.86 14.72 -23.35
CA SER A 237 -8.76 15.59 -22.90
C SER A 237 -8.65 15.77 -21.38
N GLY A 238 -9.19 14.85 -20.58
CA GLY A 238 -9.21 14.96 -19.12
C GLY A 238 -10.19 16.01 -18.58
N VAL A 239 -11.16 16.45 -19.38
CA VAL A 239 -12.14 17.47 -18.99
C VAL A 239 -13.09 16.93 -17.92
N ARG A 240 -13.47 17.82 -17.01
CA ARG A 240 -14.41 17.55 -15.93
C ARG A 240 -15.76 18.15 -16.26
N VAL A 241 -16.78 17.30 -16.35
CA VAL A 241 -18.13 17.68 -16.74
C VAL A 241 -19.11 17.31 -15.62
N PRO A 242 -19.96 18.24 -15.14
CA PRO A 242 -21.03 17.91 -14.20
C PRO A 242 -21.97 16.87 -14.81
N ILE A 243 -22.37 15.88 -14.02
CA ILE A 243 -23.40 14.90 -14.44
C ILE A 243 -24.70 15.15 -13.68
N ARG A 244 -25.83 14.95 -14.36
CA ARG A 244 -27.17 15.09 -13.77
C ARG A 244 -27.93 13.78 -13.90
N LEU A 245 -28.38 13.26 -12.77
CA LEU A 245 -29.27 12.12 -12.67
C LEU A 245 -30.71 12.63 -12.60
N THR A 246 -31.67 11.91 -13.18
CA THR A 246 -33.10 12.20 -13.06
C THR A 246 -33.83 11.04 -12.41
N PRO A 247 -35.09 11.21 -11.97
CA PRO A 247 -35.90 10.09 -11.48
C PRO A 247 -36.09 8.97 -12.51
N GLU A 248 -35.97 9.29 -13.80
CA GLU A 248 -36.09 8.35 -14.91
C GLU A 248 -34.79 7.62 -15.25
N THR A 249 -33.65 8.00 -14.64
CA THR A 249 -32.37 7.32 -14.84
C THR A 249 -32.49 5.84 -14.49
N LYS A 250 -32.04 4.98 -15.40
CA LYS A 250 -32.08 3.51 -15.27
C LYS A 250 -30.69 2.93 -15.01
N ILE A 251 -30.63 1.70 -14.52
CA ILE A 251 -29.39 0.93 -14.35
C ILE A 251 -29.44 -0.28 -15.26
N ARG A 252 -28.47 -0.42 -16.16
CA ARG A 252 -28.37 -1.53 -17.13
C ARG A 252 -27.34 -2.56 -16.72
N GLY A 253 -27.67 -3.84 -16.86
CA GLY A 253 -26.74 -4.95 -16.68
C GLY A 253 -26.39 -5.28 -15.22
N GLY A 254 -27.04 -4.61 -14.27
CA GLY A 254 -26.79 -4.81 -12.85
C GLY A 254 -27.34 -6.14 -12.35
N ILE A 255 -26.86 -6.58 -11.19
CA ILE A 255 -27.41 -7.76 -10.52
C ILE A 255 -28.83 -7.45 -10.06
N LYS A 256 -29.78 -8.32 -10.43
CA LYS A 256 -31.19 -8.14 -10.09
C LYS A 256 -31.38 -7.97 -8.58
N GLY A 257 -32.05 -6.89 -8.17
CA GLY A 257 -32.46 -6.66 -6.78
C GLY A 257 -31.53 -5.79 -5.94
N ILE A 258 -30.43 -5.28 -6.51
CA ILE A 258 -29.56 -4.30 -5.82
C ILE A 258 -30.27 -2.95 -5.71
N GLY A 259 -31.08 -2.57 -6.71
CA GLY A 259 -32.00 -1.44 -6.69
C GLY A 259 -31.34 -0.06 -6.77
N GLY A 260 -30.05 0.02 -7.09
CA GLY A 260 -29.31 1.27 -7.16
C GLY A 260 -27.84 1.11 -7.55
N SER A 261 -27.17 2.25 -7.70
CA SER A 261 -25.73 2.35 -8.00
C SER A 261 -25.05 3.25 -6.97
N SER A 262 -23.80 2.92 -6.65
CA SER A 262 -22.98 3.63 -5.68
C SER A 262 -21.98 4.53 -6.41
N PHE A 263 -21.89 5.78 -5.99
CA PHE A 263 -20.93 6.77 -6.49
C PHE A 263 -20.03 7.21 -5.34
N PHE A 264 -18.75 7.39 -5.60
CA PHE A 264 -17.78 7.95 -4.65
C PHE A 264 -16.58 8.50 -5.43
N PRO A 265 -15.81 9.44 -4.88
CA PRO A 265 -14.61 9.95 -5.53
C PRO A 265 -13.62 8.83 -5.86
N GLY A 266 -13.23 8.72 -7.14
CA GLY A 266 -12.36 7.65 -7.65
C GLY A 266 -13.09 6.53 -8.38
N ALA A 267 -14.39 6.37 -8.18
CA ALA A 267 -15.18 5.34 -8.86
C ALA A 267 -15.17 5.55 -10.38
N ILE A 268 -14.80 4.52 -11.13
CA ILE A 268 -14.98 4.51 -12.58
C ILE A 268 -16.42 4.14 -12.89
N VAL A 269 -17.08 4.90 -13.75
CA VAL A 269 -18.47 4.70 -14.15
C VAL A 269 -18.61 4.76 -15.67
N ALA A 270 -19.58 4.03 -16.18
CA ALA A 270 -20.00 4.09 -17.57
C ALA A 270 -21.45 4.61 -17.63
N LEU A 271 -21.67 5.66 -18.40
CA LEU A 271 -22.95 6.38 -18.45
C LEU A 271 -23.40 6.54 -19.89
N ARG A 272 -24.71 6.40 -20.12
CA ARG A 272 -25.36 6.73 -21.39
C ARG A 272 -26.31 7.90 -21.19
N GLY A 273 -26.27 8.85 -22.10
CA GLY A 273 -27.01 10.10 -21.97
C GLY A 273 -26.58 11.13 -23.00
N ARG A 274 -26.87 12.41 -22.77
CA ARG A 274 -26.52 13.48 -23.72
C ARG A 274 -26.10 14.76 -23.03
N ASN A 275 -25.25 15.54 -23.69
CA ASN A 275 -24.94 16.91 -23.30
C ASN A 275 -25.67 17.86 -24.26
N GLY A 276 -26.80 18.42 -23.83
CA GLY A 276 -27.60 19.33 -24.67
C GLY A 276 -27.04 20.76 -24.79
N GLY A 277 -25.77 21.00 -24.45
CA GLY A 277 -25.14 22.33 -24.45
C GLY A 277 -25.39 23.15 -23.18
N GLY A 278 -25.93 22.54 -22.12
CA GLY A 278 -26.23 23.18 -20.83
C GLY A 278 -25.06 23.22 -19.84
N GLY A 279 -23.88 22.75 -20.23
CA GLY A 279 -22.72 22.62 -19.35
C GLY A 279 -22.77 21.42 -18.39
N PHE A 280 -23.59 20.41 -18.71
CA PHE A 280 -23.66 19.16 -17.97
C PHE A 280 -24.09 18.00 -18.87
N PHE A 281 -23.73 16.79 -18.47
CA PHE A 281 -24.16 15.56 -19.11
C PHE A 281 -25.40 14.99 -18.39
N LEU A 282 -26.53 14.89 -19.10
CA LEU A 282 -27.77 14.33 -18.58
C LEU A 282 -27.77 12.81 -18.71
N VAL A 283 -27.78 12.10 -17.59
CA VAL A 283 -27.67 10.64 -17.55
C VAL A 283 -29.04 9.98 -17.69
N GLU A 284 -29.19 9.18 -18.74
CA GLU A 284 -30.38 8.38 -18.99
C GLU A 284 -30.21 6.95 -18.45
N GLU A 285 -29.03 6.36 -18.62
CA GLU A 285 -28.70 5.03 -18.13
C GLU A 285 -27.31 5.00 -17.47
N ILE A 286 -27.23 4.30 -16.34
CA ILE A 286 -25.97 3.91 -15.70
C ILE A 286 -25.67 2.49 -16.17
N LEU A 287 -24.59 2.32 -16.91
CA LEU A 287 -24.12 1.01 -17.35
C LEU A 287 -23.28 0.41 -16.22
N THR A 288 -23.75 -0.69 -15.65
CA THR A 288 -22.96 -1.36 -14.60
C THR A 288 -21.66 -1.91 -15.17
N LEU A 289 -20.60 -1.88 -14.37
CA LEU A 289 -19.30 -2.38 -14.81
C LEU A 289 -19.39 -3.88 -15.08
N PRO A 290 -18.70 -4.40 -16.12
CA PRO A 290 -18.76 -5.81 -16.45
C PRO A 290 -18.32 -6.67 -15.27
N PRO A 291 -19.12 -7.70 -14.89
CA PRO A 291 -18.78 -8.58 -13.78
C PRO A 291 -17.46 -9.29 -14.06
N ILE A 292 -16.68 -9.51 -13.01
CA ILE A 292 -15.46 -10.33 -13.10
C ILE A 292 -15.85 -11.79 -13.31
N LYS A 293 -15.02 -12.55 -14.03
CA LYS A 293 -15.19 -14.00 -14.21
C LYS A 293 -15.35 -14.69 -12.85
N THR A 294 -16.34 -15.59 -12.78
CA THR A 294 -16.56 -16.44 -11.61
C THR A 294 -15.46 -17.49 -11.51
N PRO A 295 -14.90 -17.75 -10.31
CA PRO A 295 -13.92 -18.80 -10.11
C PRO A 295 -14.43 -20.16 -10.58
N SER A 296 -13.58 -20.93 -11.25
CA SER A 296 -13.86 -22.34 -11.48
C SER A 296 -13.95 -23.06 -10.14
N PRO A 297 -14.91 -24.00 -9.96
CA PRO A 297 -14.97 -24.83 -8.76
C PRO A 297 -13.61 -25.46 -8.44
N PRO A 298 -13.07 -25.29 -7.23
CA PRO A 298 -11.85 -25.97 -6.85
C PRO A 298 -12.07 -27.49 -6.92
N PRO A 299 -11.01 -28.28 -7.25
CA PRO A 299 -11.11 -29.74 -7.32
C PRO A 299 -11.75 -30.28 -6.05
N SER A 300 -12.70 -31.20 -6.20
CA SER A 300 -13.30 -31.87 -5.06
C SER A 300 -12.31 -32.92 -4.52
N ASP A 301 -11.48 -32.51 -3.56
CA ASP A 301 -10.51 -33.37 -2.88
C ASP A 301 -10.76 -33.36 -1.38
N ALA A 302 -10.88 -34.56 -0.79
CA ALA A 302 -11.01 -34.74 0.66
C ALA A 302 -9.83 -34.19 1.44
N ASN A 303 -8.64 -34.34 0.85
CA ASN A 303 -7.39 -33.95 1.46
C ASN A 303 -7.13 -32.45 1.38
N ALA A 304 -7.93 -31.73 0.58
CA ALA A 304 -7.86 -30.28 0.47
C ALA A 304 -8.56 -29.53 1.61
N SER A 305 -9.25 -30.22 2.52
CA SER A 305 -9.91 -29.58 3.68
C SER A 305 -8.89 -28.92 4.62
N PHE A 306 -9.24 -27.74 5.15
CA PHE A 306 -8.40 -27.04 6.11
C PHE A 306 -9.21 -26.13 7.04
N SER A 307 -8.62 -25.83 8.20
CA SER A 307 -9.08 -24.81 9.13
C SER A 307 -8.14 -23.61 9.12
N MET A 308 -8.72 -22.42 9.26
CA MET A 308 -7.98 -21.17 9.25
C MET A 308 -8.47 -20.24 10.37
N CYS A 309 -7.53 -19.63 11.09
CA CYS A 309 -7.82 -18.52 12.00
C CYS A 309 -7.35 -17.22 11.35
N ILE A 310 -8.19 -16.18 11.41
CA ILE A 310 -7.94 -14.86 10.83
C ILE A 310 -8.09 -13.82 11.93
N ALA A 311 -7.02 -13.11 12.23
CA ALA A 311 -7.00 -12.02 13.20
C ALA A 311 -6.32 -10.78 12.61
N CYS A 312 -6.86 -9.61 12.93
CA CYS A 312 -6.40 -8.35 12.38
C CYS A 312 -6.10 -7.37 13.53
N GLY A 313 -4.96 -6.68 13.42
CA GLY A 313 -4.51 -5.71 14.38
C GLY A 313 -5.45 -4.49 14.47
N PRO A 314 -5.29 -3.64 15.49
CA PRO A 314 -4.23 -3.69 16.49
C PRO A 314 -4.35 -4.88 17.45
N PHE A 315 -3.22 -5.36 17.96
CA PHE A 315 -3.11 -6.54 18.83
C PHE A 315 -2.98 -6.20 20.33
N THR A 316 -2.86 -4.91 20.64
CA THR A 316 -2.86 -4.34 21.99
C THR A 316 -3.75 -3.10 22.02
N VAL A 317 -4.31 -2.78 23.18
CA VAL A 317 -5.16 -1.59 23.34
C VAL A 317 -4.32 -0.31 23.32
N ASP A 318 -4.94 0.85 23.07
CA ASP A 318 -4.22 2.12 22.94
C ASP A 318 -3.56 2.62 24.24
N SER A 319 -4.04 2.16 25.40
CA SER A 319 -3.57 2.60 26.72
C SER A 319 -2.27 1.96 27.18
N ASP A 320 -1.86 0.84 26.57
CA ASP A 320 -0.72 0.04 27.02
C ASP A 320 -0.07 -0.75 25.87
N LEU A 321 1.01 -1.47 26.20
CA LEU A 321 1.74 -2.37 25.31
C LEU A 321 1.87 -3.76 25.94
N GLU A 322 0.85 -4.19 26.68
CA GLU A 322 0.83 -5.50 27.35
C GLU A 322 0.41 -6.62 26.39
N TYR A 323 -0.20 -6.30 25.24
CA TYR A 323 -0.63 -7.29 24.22
C TYR A 323 -1.61 -8.33 24.76
N LYS A 324 -2.39 -8.00 25.79
CA LYS A 324 -3.39 -8.91 26.39
C LYS A 324 -4.37 -9.53 25.38
N PRO A 325 -4.95 -8.79 24.41
CA PRO A 325 -5.80 -9.40 23.38
C PRO A 325 -5.07 -10.45 22.54
N TRP A 326 -3.80 -10.23 22.24
CA TRP A 326 -2.95 -11.17 21.53
C TRP A 326 -2.61 -12.40 22.36
N GLU A 327 -2.33 -12.25 23.66
CA GLU A 327 -2.12 -13.39 24.57
C GLU A 327 -3.36 -14.28 24.67
N ASN A 328 -4.54 -13.69 24.83
CA ASN A 328 -5.79 -14.45 24.86
C ASN A 328 -6.07 -15.17 23.52
N LEU A 329 -5.68 -14.57 22.39
CA LEU A 329 -5.76 -15.24 21.10
C LEU A 329 -4.78 -16.41 21.01
N LEU A 330 -3.53 -16.25 21.47
CA LEU A 330 -2.55 -17.33 21.52
C LEU A 330 -3.05 -18.53 22.33
N ASP A 331 -3.73 -18.30 23.45
CA ASP A 331 -4.36 -19.37 24.25
C ASP A 331 -5.40 -20.14 23.44
N THR A 332 -6.22 -19.40 22.70
CA THR A 332 -7.22 -19.97 21.79
C THR A 332 -6.56 -20.77 20.65
N LEU A 333 -5.45 -20.28 20.10
CA LEU A 333 -4.69 -20.94 19.04
C LEU A 333 -4.06 -22.25 19.53
N ARG A 334 -3.51 -22.26 20.76
CA ARG A 334 -2.94 -23.47 21.38
C ARG A 334 -3.98 -24.59 21.54
N ALA A 335 -5.23 -24.23 21.82
CA ALA A 335 -6.33 -25.18 21.93
C ALA A 335 -6.85 -25.65 20.56
N SER A 336 -7.02 -24.72 19.62
CA SER A 336 -7.68 -24.99 18.32
C SER A 336 -6.75 -25.55 17.24
N LYS A 337 -5.44 -25.24 17.29
CA LYS A 337 -4.39 -25.68 16.35
C LYS A 337 -4.83 -25.62 14.88
N PRO A 338 -5.19 -24.42 14.36
CA PRO A 338 -5.66 -24.30 12.99
C PRO A 338 -4.55 -24.67 11.99
N ALA A 339 -4.92 -25.21 10.83
CA ALA A 339 -3.94 -25.52 9.78
C ALA A 339 -3.28 -24.25 9.22
N VAL A 340 -4.01 -23.13 9.21
CA VAL A 340 -3.52 -21.83 8.74
C VAL A 340 -3.85 -20.74 9.76
N LEU A 341 -2.90 -19.85 10.02
CA LEU A 341 -3.09 -18.64 10.81
C LEU A 341 -2.76 -17.43 9.94
N LEU A 342 -3.76 -16.59 9.63
CA LEU A 342 -3.57 -15.31 8.95
C LEU A 342 -3.63 -14.18 9.98
N LEU A 343 -2.52 -13.46 10.11
CA LEU A 343 -2.41 -12.26 10.90
C LEU A 343 -2.21 -11.05 9.98
N VAL A 344 -3.09 -10.07 10.12
CA VAL A 344 -3.00 -8.80 9.40
C VAL A 344 -2.63 -7.70 10.39
N GLY A 345 -1.66 -6.86 10.06
CA GLY A 345 -1.20 -5.77 10.91
C GLY A 345 -2.29 -4.71 11.21
N PRO A 346 -1.95 -3.67 11.98
CA PRO A 346 -0.62 -3.41 12.53
C PRO A 346 -0.29 -4.32 13.73
N PHE A 347 0.93 -4.84 13.74
CA PHE A 347 1.53 -5.62 14.83
C PHE A 347 2.08 -4.70 15.92
N VAL A 348 2.96 -3.77 15.54
CA VAL A 348 3.43 -2.68 16.41
C VAL A 348 2.93 -1.37 15.81
N ASP A 349 1.81 -0.91 16.33
CA ASP A 349 1.05 0.19 15.75
C ASP A 349 1.72 1.55 16.05
N ALA A 350 2.23 2.21 15.00
CA ALA A 350 2.77 3.56 15.04
C ALA A 350 1.75 4.60 15.54
N THR A 351 0.46 4.27 15.51
CA THR A 351 -0.60 5.16 15.96
C THR A 351 -0.96 5.00 17.44
N ASN A 352 -0.47 3.95 18.11
CA ASN A 352 -0.66 3.72 19.55
C ASN A 352 -0.08 4.87 20.37
N SER A 353 -0.82 5.34 21.37
CA SER A 353 -0.44 6.49 22.20
C SER A 353 0.94 6.35 22.86
N ARG A 354 1.28 5.18 23.42
CA ARG A 354 2.60 4.97 24.04
C ARG A 354 3.75 4.94 23.04
N ILE A 355 3.50 4.39 21.85
CA ILE A 355 4.49 4.38 20.75
C ILE A 355 4.76 5.81 20.27
N LYS A 356 3.72 6.63 20.13
CA LYS A 356 3.84 8.05 19.74
C LYS A 356 4.60 8.88 20.76
N ASP A 357 4.34 8.65 22.04
CA ASP A 357 4.98 9.38 23.13
C ASP A 357 6.41 8.91 23.40
N GLY A 358 6.83 7.79 22.78
CA GLY A 358 8.13 7.17 23.03
C GLY A 358 8.24 6.53 24.43
N ASP A 359 7.09 6.23 25.06
CA ASP A 359 7.01 5.58 26.37
C ASP A 359 7.14 4.06 26.23
N LEU A 360 8.35 3.63 25.87
CA LEU A 360 8.70 2.24 25.56
C LEU A 360 9.89 1.80 26.40
N ASP A 361 9.81 0.60 26.97
CA ASP A 361 10.93 -0.05 27.64
C ASP A 361 11.94 -0.65 26.63
N ASP A 362 11.48 -0.97 25.41
CA ASP A 362 12.24 -1.61 24.34
C ASP A 362 12.00 -0.94 22.97
N THR A 363 12.94 -1.12 22.04
CA THR A 363 12.77 -0.67 20.65
C THR A 363 11.58 -1.37 19.97
N PRO A 364 10.85 -0.74 19.04
CA PRO A 364 9.75 -1.38 18.34
C PRO A 364 10.10 -2.71 17.64
N GLU A 365 11.31 -2.84 17.11
CA GLU A 365 11.80 -4.07 16.49
C GLU A 365 11.92 -5.22 17.50
N ARG A 366 12.40 -4.91 18.72
CA ARG A 366 12.47 -5.89 19.82
C ARG A 366 11.09 -6.25 20.34
N LEU A 367 10.17 -5.29 20.40
CA LEU A 367 8.78 -5.55 20.77
C LEU A 367 8.10 -6.48 19.75
N PHE A 368 8.29 -6.24 18.46
CA PHE A 368 7.78 -7.13 17.40
C PHE A 368 8.39 -8.53 17.51
N GLN A 369 9.71 -8.61 17.72
CA GLN A 369 10.41 -9.89 17.86
C GLN A 369 9.89 -10.71 19.04
N SER A 370 9.82 -10.10 20.23
CA SER A 370 9.43 -10.81 21.47
C SER A 370 7.93 -11.14 21.49
N GLN A 371 7.07 -10.22 21.06
CA GLN A 371 5.61 -10.42 21.12
C GLN A 371 5.10 -11.31 20.00
N PHE A 372 5.65 -11.20 18.79
CA PHE A 372 5.13 -11.97 17.65
C PHE A 372 6.05 -13.12 17.28
N ILE A 373 7.30 -12.84 16.91
CA ILE A 373 8.17 -13.88 16.31
C ILE A 373 8.46 -15.02 17.29
N GLU A 374 8.93 -14.71 18.50
CA GLU A 374 9.29 -15.72 19.51
C GLU A 374 8.07 -16.49 20.04
N LYS A 375 6.94 -15.78 20.29
CA LYS A 375 5.68 -16.41 20.72
C LYS A 375 5.08 -17.30 19.62
N LEU A 376 5.14 -16.88 18.35
CA LEU A 376 4.70 -17.68 17.20
C LEU A 376 5.58 -18.91 17.01
N GLN A 377 6.90 -18.79 17.09
CA GLN A 377 7.82 -19.93 17.04
C GLN A 377 7.50 -20.94 18.16
N THR A 378 7.25 -20.46 19.38
CA THR A 378 6.84 -21.29 20.52
C THR A 378 5.52 -22.02 20.24
N PHE A 379 4.53 -21.32 19.71
CA PHE A 379 3.26 -21.92 19.30
C PHE A 379 3.45 -22.98 18.20
N LEU A 380 4.30 -22.71 17.22
CA LEU A 380 4.58 -23.61 16.10
C LEU A 380 5.33 -24.89 16.51
N ILE A 381 6.00 -24.92 17.67
CA ILE A 381 6.52 -26.16 18.27
C ILE A 381 5.35 -27.06 18.73
N GLN A 382 4.29 -26.46 19.27
CA GLN A 382 3.10 -27.17 19.77
C GLN A 382 2.08 -27.50 18.65
N SER A 383 2.16 -26.80 17.52
CA SER A 383 1.32 -26.96 16.34
C SER A 383 2.17 -27.06 15.07
N PRO A 384 2.84 -28.21 14.85
CA PRO A 384 3.83 -28.35 13.78
C PRO A 384 3.26 -28.21 12.36
N GLU A 385 1.97 -28.51 12.19
CA GLU A 385 1.26 -28.45 10.90
C GLU A 385 0.71 -27.05 10.56
N THR A 386 0.75 -26.10 11.50
CA THR A 386 0.24 -24.75 11.24
C THR A 386 1.19 -23.96 10.34
N THR A 387 0.64 -23.35 9.28
CA THR A 387 1.32 -22.33 8.49
C THR A 387 0.84 -20.94 8.92
N VAL A 388 1.76 -20.00 9.15
CA VAL A 388 1.45 -18.62 9.54
C VAL A 388 1.66 -17.69 8.36
N LEU A 389 0.68 -16.85 8.07
CA LEU A 389 0.71 -15.81 7.06
C LEU A 389 0.67 -14.45 7.74
N LEU A 390 1.63 -13.58 7.45
CA LEU A 390 1.77 -12.24 8.02
C LEU A 390 1.59 -11.21 6.91
N VAL A 391 0.57 -10.38 7.02
CA VAL A 391 0.31 -9.24 6.12
C VAL A 391 0.57 -7.95 6.90
N PRO A 392 1.47 -7.05 6.44
CA PRO A 392 1.77 -5.81 7.14
C PRO A 392 0.61 -4.83 7.08
N SER A 393 0.71 -3.80 7.90
CA SER A 393 -0.01 -2.55 7.76
C SER A 393 0.96 -1.40 7.54
N ILE A 394 0.52 -0.36 6.85
CA ILE A 394 1.29 0.90 6.73
C ILE A 394 1.47 1.61 8.07
N ASN A 395 0.72 1.19 9.10
CA ASN A 395 0.90 1.64 10.48
C ASN A 395 1.89 0.77 11.27
N ASP A 396 2.49 -0.27 10.68
CA ASP A 396 3.57 -1.01 11.34
C ASP A 396 4.83 -0.15 11.41
N ILE A 397 5.17 0.31 12.63
CA ILE A 397 6.36 1.16 12.84
C ILE A 397 7.67 0.43 12.50
N THR A 398 7.65 -0.90 12.51
CA THR A 398 8.81 -1.75 12.17
C THR A 398 8.99 -1.93 10.66
N SER A 399 8.03 -1.49 9.84
CA SER A 399 8.15 -1.48 8.39
C SER A 399 8.88 -0.23 7.92
N ASP A 400 9.91 -0.42 7.09
CA ASP A 400 10.59 0.65 6.37
C ASP A 400 9.83 1.10 5.11
N HIS A 401 8.70 0.46 4.81
CA HIS A 401 7.78 0.81 3.73
C HIS A 401 6.45 1.26 4.33
N ALA A 402 6.20 2.57 4.35
CA ALA A 402 5.05 3.20 5.03
C ALA A 402 4.00 3.80 4.08
N VAL A 403 3.92 3.28 2.85
CA VAL A 403 2.92 3.67 1.85
C VAL A 403 2.14 2.46 1.37
N PHE A 404 1.00 2.72 0.73
CA PHE A 404 0.10 1.73 0.17
C PHE A 404 0.07 1.87 -1.36
N PRO A 405 0.31 0.80 -2.15
CA PRO A 405 0.62 -0.57 -1.75
C PRO A 405 1.96 -0.71 -1.00
N GLN A 406 2.11 -1.77 -0.23
CA GLN A 406 3.21 -1.96 0.72
C GLN A 406 3.89 -3.32 0.46
N CYS A 407 5.23 -3.36 0.47
CA CYS A 407 5.95 -4.62 0.40
C CYS A 407 5.80 -5.46 1.68
N GLU A 408 6.31 -6.69 1.66
CA GLU A 408 6.39 -7.52 2.86
C GLU A 408 7.17 -6.83 3.98
N LEU A 409 6.91 -7.20 5.23
CA LEU A 409 7.78 -6.83 6.36
C LEU A 409 9.22 -7.27 6.07
N GLY A 410 10.20 -6.46 6.47
CA GLY A 410 11.64 -6.76 6.32
C GLY A 410 12.02 -8.06 7.02
N VAL A 411 12.10 -9.16 6.26
CA VAL A 411 12.36 -10.50 6.79
C VAL A 411 13.87 -10.75 6.94
N GLU A 412 14.39 -10.66 8.16
CA GLU A 412 15.61 -11.38 8.57
C GLU A 412 15.51 -12.13 9.92
N SER A 413 14.37 -12.14 10.62
CA SER A 413 14.38 -12.48 12.05
C SER A 413 13.69 -13.78 12.53
N SER A 414 12.93 -14.51 11.70
CA SER A 414 12.30 -15.78 12.16
C SER A 414 13.01 -17.06 11.70
N GLY A 415 13.52 -17.09 10.46
CA GLY A 415 14.12 -18.29 9.86
C GLY A 415 13.19 -19.51 9.73
N ASP A 416 11.92 -19.42 10.15
CA ASP A 416 10.97 -20.53 10.15
C ASP A 416 10.23 -20.59 8.80
N PRO A 417 10.37 -21.68 8.02
CA PRO A 417 9.76 -21.80 6.69
C PRO A 417 8.22 -21.87 6.72
N ARG A 418 7.61 -22.07 7.90
CA ARG A 418 6.14 -22.04 8.07
C ARG A 418 5.60 -20.63 8.26
N MET A 419 6.46 -19.64 8.51
CA MET A 419 6.08 -18.23 8.60
C MET A 419 6.31 -17.55 7.25
N ARG A 420 5.23 -17.18 6.59
CA ARG A 420 5.25 -16.52 5.28
C ARG A 420 4.85 -15.06 5.43
N TYR A 421 5.70 -14.17 4.95
CA TYR A 421 5.47 -12.74 4.94
C TYR A 421 4.93 -12.34 3.56
N LEU A 422 3.81 -11.65 3.54
CA LEU A 422 3.07 -11.27 2.35
C LEU A 422 3.01 -9.74 2.23
N PRO A 423 2.86 -9.18 1.02
CA PRO A 423 2.68 -7.74 0.83
C PRO A 423 1.27 -7.30 1.24
N ASN A 424 1.02 -5.99 1.21
CA ASN A 424 -0.29 -5.42 1.51
C ASN A 424 -0.70 -4.42 0.41
N PRO A 425 -1.78 -4.67 -0.36
CA PRO A 425 -2.63 -5.85 -0.28
C PRO A 425 -1.93 -7.08 -0.89
N CYS A 426 -2.53 -8.25 -0.78
CA CYS A 426 -2.05 -9.44 -1.46
C CYS A 426 -3.16 -10.38 -1.91
N ARG A 427 -2.82 -11.21 -2.89
CA ARG A 427 -3.57 -12.41 -3.27
C ARG A 427 -2.74 -13.66 -3.04
N PHE A 428 -3.39 -14.74 -2.64
CA PHE A 428 -2.78 -16.06 -2.52
C PHE A 428 -3.86 -17.15 -2.64
N SER A 429 -3.46 -18.40 -2.83
CA SER A 429 -4.31 -19.58 -2.81
C SER A 429 -3.87 -20.55 -1.72
N ILE A 430 -4.84 -21.23 -1.11
CA ILE A 430 -4.62 -22.34 -0.19
C ILE A 430 -5.47 -23.50 -0.65
N ASN A 431 -4.83 -24.61 -1.03
CA ASN A 431 -5.51 -25.80 -1.55
C ASN A 431 -6.51 -25.47 -2.68
N GLY A 432 -6.14 -24.52 -3.55
CA GLY A 432 -6.96 -24.06 -4.67
C GLY A 432 -8.06 -23.05 -4.31
N VAL A 433 -8.25 -22.71 -3.04
CA VAL A 433 -9.16 -21.61 -2.63
C VAL A 433 -8.40 -20.29 -2.67
N SER A 434 -8.89 -19.33 -3.43
CA SER A 434 -8.22 -18.02 -3.61
C SER A 434 -8.65 -16.98 -2.58
N PHE A 435 -7.69 -16.20 -2.10
CA PHE A 435 -7.84 -15.16 -1.09
C PHE A 435 -7.37 -13.82 -1.62
N GLY A 436 -8.07 -12.75 -1.26
CA GLY A 436 -7.60 -11.37 -1.35
C GLY A 436 -7.64 -10.72 0.03
N VAL A 437 -6.54 -10.09 0.44
CA VAL A 437 -6.38 -9.53 1.78
C VAL A 437 -5.78 -8.13 1.70
N THR A 438 -6.30 -7.22 2.50
CA THR A 438 -5.73 -5.88 2.74
C THR A 438 -5.77 -5.57 4.23
N SER A 439 -4.86 -4.73 4.71
CA SER A 439 -4.90 -4.19 6.08
C SER A 439 -5.66 -2.86 6.18
N VAL A 440 -5.92 -2.20 5.05
CA VAL A 440 -6.52 -0.86 5.01
C VAL A 440 -8.04 -0.95 5.19
N ASP A 441 -8.62 -0.08 6.04
CA ASP A 441 -10.06 -0.03 6.34
C ASP A 441 -10.87 0.62 5.20
N THR A 442 -10.77 0.02 4.02
CA THR A 442 -11.35 0.50 2.76
C THR A 442 -12.87 0.59 2.86
N LEU A 443 -13.51 -0.33 3.58
CA LEU A 443 -14.97 -0.32 3.77
C LEU A 443 -15.41 0.91 4.56
N PHE A 444 -14.69 1.30 5.61
CA PHE A 444 -15.02 2.51 6.37
C PHE A 444 -14.79 3.77 5.54
N HIS A 445 -13.71 3.81 4.75
CA HIS A 445 -13.42 4.94 3.86
C HIS A 445 -14.52 5.09 2.80
N LEU A 446 -14.90 4.01 2.12
CA LEU A 446 -16.02 3.99 1.17
C LEU A 446 -17.32 4.44 1.84
N ARG A 447 -17.60 3.97 3.06
CA ARG A 447 -18.83 4.32 3.77
C ARG A 447 -18.95 5.81 4.07
N LYS A 448 -17.83 6.53 4.23
CA LYS A 448 -17.83 7.98 4.44
C LYS A 448 -18.12 8.78 3.17
N GLU A 449 -17.68 8.28 2.03
CA GLU A 449 -17.69 8.96 0.73
C GLU A 449 -18.84 8.53 -0.19
N GLU A 450 -19.48 7.40 0.08
CA GLU A 450 -20.53 6.84 -0.76
C GLU A 450 -21.78 7.74 -0.84
N PHE A 451 -22.16 8.04 -2.08
CA PHE A 451 -23.47 8.50 -2.48
C PHE A 451 -24.21 7.38 -3.22
N PHE A 452 -25.22 6.79 -2.59
CA PHE A 452 -26.03 5.73 -3.19
C PHE A 452 -27.27 6.29 -3.90
N ARG A 453 -27.42 6.01 -5.20
CA ARG A 453 -28.57 6.38 -6.01
C ARG A 453 -29.45 5.17 -6.31
N ARG A 454 -30.73 5.23 -5.92
CA ARG A 454 -31.74 4.27 -6.40
C ARG A 454 -32.14 4.59 -7.84
N ALA A 455 -32.34 3.55 -8.63
CA ALA A 455 -32.79 3.67 -10.01
C ALA A 455 -33.43 2.34 -10.47
N LEU A 456 -34.26 2.42 -11.52
CA LEU A 456 -34.92 1.25 -12.09
C LEU A 456 -33.91 0.38 -12.84
N GLU A 457 -33.88 -0.91 -12.50
CA GLU A 457 -33.05 -1.90 -13.20
C GLU A 457 -33.67 -2.27 -14.55
N ILE A 458 -32.84 -2.28 -15.60
CA ILE A 458 -33.17 -2.78 -16.93
C ILE A 458 -32.13 -3.83 -17.34
N ASP A 459 -32.61 -4.87 -18.02
CA ASP A 459 -31.82 -6.04 -18.42
C ASP A 459 -30.91 -6.57 -17.29
N PRO A 460 -31.46 -6.83 -16.08
CA PRO A 460 -30.65 -7.22 -14.95
C PRO A 460 -30.11 -8.65 -15.12
N LEU A 461 -28.89 -8.86 -14.64
CA LEU A 461 -28.29 -10.19 -14.54
C LEU A 461 -28.99 -10.99 -13.45
N ILE A 462 -29.34 -12.24 -13.77
CA ILE A 462 -29.94 -13.16 -12.82
C ILE A 462 -28.84 -13.65 -11.87
N PRO A 463 -28.93 -13.37 -10.56
CA PRO A 463 -27.91 -13.81 -9.64
C PRO A 463 -28.00 -15.32 -9.40
N VAL A 464 -26.86 -15.94 -9.13
CA VAL A 464 -26.75 -17.38 -8.79
C VAL A 464 -27.38 -17.69 -7.41
N SER A 465 -27.44 -16.70 -6.53
CA SER A 465 -28.03 -16.78 -5.18
C SER A 465 -28.75 -15.48 -4.82
N GLU A 466 -29.56 -15.47 -3.77
CA GLU A 466 -30.18 -14.21 -3.32
C GLU A 466 -29.11 -13.12 -3.09
N PRO A 467 -29.26 -11.93 -3.70
CA PRO A 467 -28.26 -10.89 -3.61
C PRO A 467 -28.26 -10.29 -2.20
N ALA A 468 -27.08 -10.11 -1.63
CA ALA A 468 -26.93 -9.34 -0.41
C ALA A 468 -27.06 -7.84 -0.74
N THR A 469 -28.11 -7.21 -0.20
CA THR A 469 -28.51 -5.82 -0.52
C THR A 469 -28.22 -4.81 0.59
N ASP A 470 -27.70 -5.27 1.74
CA ASP A 470 -27.37 -4.38 2.84
C ASP A 470 -26.13 -3.52 2.53
N ALA A 471 -25.98 -2.42 3.28
CA ALA A 471 -24.91 -1.45 3.04
C ALA A 471 -23.51 -2.08 3.06
N MET A 472 -23.22 -3.05 3.93
CA MET A 472 -21.88 -3.68 3.97
C MET A 472 -21.58 -4.48 2.71
N SER A 473 -22.60 -5.16 2.18
CA SER A 473 -22.52 -5.87 0.90
C SER A 473 -22.33 -4.91 -0.27
N SER A 474 -22.98 -3.75 -0.24
CA SER A 474 -22.80 -2.68 -1.25
C SER A 474 -21.36 -2.16 -1.27
N LEU A 475 -20.78 -1.88 -0.10
CA LEU A 475 -19.39 -1.40 0.00
C LEU A 475 -18.39 -2.44 -0.51
N ALA A 476 -18.58 -3.71 -0.14
CA ALA A 476 -17.74 -4.80 -0.64
C ALA A 476 -17.88 -5.00 -2.16
N ARG A 477 -19.10 -4.84 -2.69
CA ARG A 477 -19.38 -4.90 -4.13
C ARG A 477 -18.61 -3.83 -4.89
N ASN A 478 -18.53 -2.62 -4.35
CA ASN A 478 -17.76 -1.55 -4.97
C ASN A 478 -16.28 -1.93 -5.13
N ILE A 479 -15.68 -2.56 -4.11
CA ILE A 479 -14.28 -3.03 -4.18
C ILE A 479 -14.12 -4.07 -5.30
N ILE A 480 -15.04 -5.03 -5.38
CA ILE A 480 -15.04 -6.08 -6.41
C ILE A 480 -15.20 -5.47 -7.81
N HIS A 481 -16.23 -4.65 -8.02
CA HIS A 481 -16.57 -4.09 -9.34
C HIS A 481 -15.53 -3.08 -9.83
N GLN A 482 -14.91 -2.34 -8.91
CA GLN A 482 -13.81 -1.43 -9.22
C GLN A 482 -12.44 -2.12 -9.31
N ARG A 483 -12.40 -3.46 -9.18
CA ARG A 483 -11.22 -4.29 -9.40
C ARG A 483 -9.97 -3.80 -8.65
N SER A 484 -10.15 -3.20 -7.49
CA SER A 484 -9.06 -2.59 -6.70
C SER A 484 -9.33 -2.75 -5.22
N PHE A 485 -8.29 -3.10 -4.45
CA PHE A 485 -8.34 -3.11 -2.99
C PHE A 485 -8.58 -1.73 -2.40
N TYR A 486 -8.34 -0.66 -3.14
CA TYR A 486 -8.63 0.72 -2.71
C TYR A 486 -8.99 1.60 -3.92
N PRO A 487 -10.28 1.65 -4.29
CA PRO A 487 -10.74 2.39 -5.48
C PRO A 487 -11.00 3.88 -5.21
N ILE A 488 -10.81 4.36 -3.98
CA ILE A 488 -11.14 5.73 -3.58
C ILE A 488 -10.01 6.66 -3.97
N PHE A 489 -10.33 7.75 -4.66
CA PHE A 489 -9.36 8.76 -5.02
C PHE A 489 -9.97 10.17 -5.10
N PRO A 490 -9.39 11.17 -4.42
CA PRO A 490 -8.30 11.07 -3.43
C PRO A 490 -8.75 10.29 -2.18
N ALA A 491 -7.80 9.90 -1.32
CA ALA A 491 -8.16 9.39 0.01
C ALA A 491 -9.01 10.43 0.77
N PRO A 492 -10.02 10.00 1.57
CA PRO A 492 -10.90 10.93 2.29
C PRO A 492 -10.08 11.92 3.13
N PHE A 493 -10.38 13.21 3.03
CA PHE A 493 -9.53 14.26 3.60
C PHE A 493 -9.25 14.07 5.11
N ASP A 494 -10.28 13.70 5.87
CA ASP A 494 -10.20 13.47 7.32
C ASP A 494 -9.55 12.13 7.70
N LEU A 495 -9.37 11.22 6.74
CA LEU A 495 -8.73 9.91 6.91
C LEU A 495 -7.45 9.76 6.08
N ALA A 496 -6.97 10.82 5.42
CA ALA A 496 -5.79 10.76 4.56
C ALA A 496 -4.53 10.35 5.32
N HIS A 497 -4.47 10.64 6.63
CA HIS A 497 -3.40 10.22 7.52
C HIS A 497 -3.41 8.72 7.84
N GLU A 498 -4.51 8.01 7.53
CA GLU A 498 -4.65 6.56 7.73
C GLU A 498 -4.20 5.76 6.50
N VAL A 499 -3.99 6.43 5.35
CA VAL A 499 -3.56 5.78 4.11
C VAL A 499 -2.66 6.69 3.27
N ASN A 500 -1.35 6.43 3.35
CA ASN A 500 -0.36 7.06 2.48
C ASN A 500 -0.40 6.38 1.10
N LEU A 501 -1.32 6.81 0.23
CA LEU A 501 -1.55 6.20 -1.08
C LEU A 501 -0.51 6.66 -2.12
N ASP A 502 0.27 5.72 -2.65
CA ASP A 502 1.12 5.92 -3.83
C ASP A 502 0.35 5.52 -5.09
N VAL A 503 -0.01 6.50 -5.90
CA VAL A 503 -0.92 6.31 -7.05
C VAL A 503 -0.15 5.84 -8.27
N ALA A 504 1.10 6.28 -8.42
CA ALA A 504 2.00 5.81 -9.48
C ALA A 504 2.22 4.28 -9.42
N HIS A 505 2.07 3.66 -8.25
CA HIS A 505 2.16 2.20 -8.06
C HIS A 505 0.80 1.52 -7.86
N SER A 506 -0.29 2.13 -8.31
CA SER A 506 -1.66 1.60 -8.15
C SER A 506 -1.90 0.23 -8.81
N GLU A 507 -1.00 -0.24 -9.67
CA GLU A 507 -0.98 -1.63 -10.14
C GLU A 507 -0.95 -2.64 -8.98
N GLY A 508 -0.22 -2.34 -7.90
CA GLY A 508 -0.16 -3.18 -6.70
C GLY A 508 -1.47 -3.22 -5.90
N LEU A 509 -2.47 -2.41 -6.29
CA LEU A 509 -3.80 -2.38 -5.68
C LEU A 509 -4.82 -3.21 -6.46
N ARG A 510 -4.45 -3.74 -7.63
CA ARG A 510 -5.36 -4.51 -8.48
C ARG A 510 -5.90 -5.71 -7.72
N LEU A 511 -7.22 -5.84 -7.70
CA LEU A 511 -7.88 -7.04 -7.20
C LEU A 511 -7.74 -8.19 -8.20
N VAL A 512 -7.55 -7.90 -9.48
CA VAL A 512 -7.43 -8.88 -10.58
C VAL A 512 -6.31 -8.40 -11.50
N GLU A 513 -5.26 -9.20 -11.69
CA GLU A 513 -4.07 -8.81 -12.47
C GLU A 513 -4.25 -9.00 -13.98
N SER A 514 -5.12 -9.94 -14.40
CA SER A 514 -5.36 -10.24 -15.81
C SER A 514 -6.83 -10.54 -16.09
N GLU A 515 -7.28 -10.37 -17.34
CA GLU A 515 -8.67 -10.67 -17.73
C GLU A 515 -9.07 -12.14 -17.51
N ASP A 516 -8.10 -13.05 -17.35
CA ASP A 516 -8.33 -14.47 -17.10
C ASP A 516 -8.43 -14.83 -15.61
N GLU A 517 -8.00 -13.93 -14.74
CA GLU A 517 -8.08 -14.14 -13.31
C GLU A 517 -9.50 -13.82 -12.79
N CYS A 518 -9.98 -14.65 -11.87
CA CYS A 518 -11.31 -14.53 -11.29
C CYS A 518 -11.30 -13.70 -9.99
N THR A 519 -12.49 -13.33 -9.51
CA THR A 519 -12.65 -12.75 -8.17
C THR A 519 -12.09 -13.70 -7.11
N PRO A 520 -11.43 -13.23 -6.04
CA PRO A 520 -11.06 -14.12 -4.94
C PRO A 520 -12.28 -14.85 -4.37
N ASP A 521 -12.12 -16.12 -4.00
CA ASP A 521 -13.16 -16.89 -3.32
C ASP A 521 -13.47 -16.30 -1.94
N VAL A 522 -12.42 -15.82 -1.26
CA VAL A 522 -12.51 -15.16 0.04
C VAL A 522 -11.84 -13.80 0.01
N LEU A 523 -12.53 -12.78 0.49
CA LEU A 523 -12.00 -11.42 0.60
C LEU A 523 -11.96 -11.00 2.07
N VAL A 524 -10.78 -10.75 2.63
CA VAL A 524 -10.59 -10.31 4.02
C VAL A 524 -10.39 -8.80 4.02
N LEU A 525 -11.42 -8.09 4.49
CA LEU A 525 -11.50 -6.63 4.55
C LEU A 525 -11.71 -6.20 6.02
N PRO A 526 -10.65 -6.18 6.84
CA PRO A 526 -10.75 -5.78 8.23
C PRO A 526 -11.05 -4.29 8.36
N GLY A 527 -11.76 -3.92 9.44
CA GLY A 527 -12.08 -2.53 9.68
C GLY A 527 -12.88 -2.24 10.94
N ARG A 528 -13.16 -0.95 11.13
CA ARG A 528 -13.88 -0.39 12.28
C ARG A 528 -15.37 -0.70 12.24
N LEU A 529 -15.92 -0.96 11.07
CA LEU A 529 -17.32 -1.33 10.90
C LEU A 529 -17.62 -2.64 11.64
N LYS A 530 -18.90 -2.88 11.94
CA LYS A 530 -19.34 -4.10 12.63
C LYS A 530 -18.85 -5.33 11.84
N HIS A 531 -18.30 -6.31 12.55
CA HIS A 531 -17.83 -7.56 11.94
C HIS A 531 -18.97 -8.25 11.16
N PHE A 532 -18.62 -8.90 10.05
CA PHE A 532 -19.57 -9.67 9.24
C PHE A 532 -18.86 -10.72 8.38
N SER A 533 -19.60 -11.74 7.98
CA SER A 533 -19.26 -12.64 6.88
C SER A 533 -20.48 -12.73 5.96
N LYS A 534 -20.28 -12.41 4.68
CA LYS A 534 -21.37 -12.31 3.70
C LYS A 534 -20.91 -12.81 2.34
N VAL A 535 -21.80 -13.46 1.61
CA VAL A 535 -21.58 -13.76 0.19
C VAL A 535 -21.95 -12.53 -0.62
N VAL A 536 -20.98 -11.98 -1.34
CA VAL A 536 -21.11 -10.82 -2.21
C VAL A 536 -20.72 -11.27 -3.61
N ASP A 537 -21.73 -11.36 -4.49
CA ASP A 537 -21.61 -12.01 -5.80
C ASP A 537 -21.19 -13.47 -5.67
N THR A 538 -19.95 -13.78 -6.01
CA THR A 538 -19.37 -15.12 -5.97
C THR A 538 -18.36 -15.30 -4.83
N SER A 539 -17.99 -14.20 -4.16
CA SER A 539 -16.96 -14.17 -3.13
C SER A 539 -17.57 -14.17 -1.72
N VAL A 540 -16.87 -14.81 -0.78
CA VAL A 540 -17.16 -14.71 0.65
C VAL A 540 -16.35 -13.58 1.24
N VAL A 541 -17.00 -12.48 1.61
CA VAL A 541 -16.36 -11.30 2.16
C VAL A 541 -16.42 -11.34 3.69
N ILE A 542 -15.27 -11.14 4.33
CA ILE A 542 -15.08 -11.22 5.77
C ILE A 542 -14.52 -9.90 6.29
N ASN A 543 -15.25 -9.26 7.20
CA ASN A 543 -14.69 -8.27 8.11
C ASN A 543 -14.60 -8.91 9.50
N PRO A 544 -13.43 -9.38 9.96
CA PRO A 544 -13.25 -9.93 11.31
C PRO A 544 -13.28 -8.84 12.40
N SER A 545 -13.29 -7.56 12.00
CA SER A 545 -12.94 -6.40 12.83
C SER A 545 -11.55 -6.53 13.46
N PHE A 546 -11.23 -5.69 14.44
CA PHE A 546 -9.92 -5.66 15.08
C PHE A 546 -9.89 -6.52 16.33
N LEU A 547 -8.74 -7.12 16.62
CA LEU A 547 -8.53 -7.99 17.78
C LEU A 547 -8.74 -7.23 19.10
N THR A 548 -8.39 -5.94 19.16
CA THR A 548 -8.71 -5.05 20.29
C THR A 548 -10.20 -4.87 20.57
N LYS A 549 -11.09 -5.11 19.59
CA LYS A 549 -12.54 -5.19 19.80
C LYS A 549 -12.99 -6.56 20.30
N GLY A 550 -12.04 -7.43 20.60
CA GLY A 550 -12.28 -8.76 21.13
C GLY A 550 -12.84 -9.72 20.10
N THR A 551 -12.58 -9.56 18.79
CA THR A 551 -13.11 -10.44 17.75
C THR A 551 -12.04 -10.99 16.81
N TYR A 552 -12.25 -12.20 16.32
CA TYR A 552 -11.45 -12.85 15.28
C TYR A 552 -12.37 -13.77 14.46
N ALA A 553 -11.93 -14.20 13.28
CA ALA A 553 -12.68 -15.15 12.45
C ALA A 553 -12.01 -16.53 12.42
N THR A 554 -12.85 -17.56 12.43
CA THR A 554 -12.44 -18.94 12.12
C THR A 554 -13.15 -19.37 10.84
N MET A 555 -12.43 -20.04 9.98
CA MET A 555 -12.92 -20.53 8.71
C MET A 555 -12.60 -22.02 8.59
N SER A 556 -13.55 -22.80 8.09
CA SER A 556 -13.32 -24.17 7.66
C SER A 556 -13.70 -24.32 6.19
N TYR A 557 -12.85 -25.02 5.46
CA TYR A 557 -13.11 -25.45 4.10
C TYR A 557 -13.18 -26.98 4.07
N THR A 558 -14.29 -27.54 3.57
CA THR A 558 -14.55 -28.98 3.66
C THR A 558 -13.89 -29.82 2.56
N GLY A 559 -13.39 -29.20 1.48
CA GLY A 559 -12.73 -29.87 0.34
C GLY A 559 -13.68 -30.70 -0.54
N GLN A 560 -14.56 -31.50 0.06
CA GLN A 560 -15.52 -32.39 -0.59
C GLN A 560 -16.88 -31.71 -0.77
N ALA A 561 -17.22 -31.32 -2.00
CA ALA A 561 -18.60 -31.07 -2.48
C ALA A 561 -18.56 -30.68 -3.97
N SER A 562 -19.71 -30.70 -4.65
CA SER A 562 -19.90 -29.99 -5.92
C SER A 562 -20.30 -28.53 -5.67
N GLY A 563 -19.95 -27.62 -6.58
CA GLY A 563 -20.34 -26.20 -6.49
C GLY A 563 -19.18 -25.25 -6.25
N LEU A 564 -19.50 -23.98 -6.05
CA LEU A 564 -18.52 -22.90 -5.87
C LEU A 564 -17.82 -23.02 -4.52
N ALA A 565 -16.64 -22.41 -4.37
CA ALA A 565 -15.89 -22.48 -3.10
C ALA A 565 -16.73 -21.96 -1.92
N LYS A 566 -17.53 -20.92 -2.13
CA LYS A 566 -18.45 -20.35 -1.12
C LYS A 566 -19.38 -21.39 -0.48
N ASP A 567 -19.78 -22.42 -1.21
CA ASP A 567 -20.70 -23.46 -0.73
C ASP A 567 -20.00 -24.45 0.20
N ARG A 568 -18.65 -24.43 0.22
CA ARG A 568 -17.78 -25.30 1.03
C ARG A 568 -17.07 -24.55 2.15
N ILE A 569 -17.31 -23.25 2.27
CA ILE A 569 -16.67 -22.37 3.24
C ILE A 569 -17.67 -22.08 4.36
N THR A 570 -17.29 -22.41 5.60
CA THR A 570 -18.02 -22.00 6.80
C THR A 570 -17.17 -21.02 7.58
N ILE A 571 -17.74 -19.88 7.96
CA ILE A 571 -17.05 -18.84 8.73
C ILE A 571 -17.81 -18.55 10.02
N ASN A 572 -17.09 -18.51 11.12
CA ASN A 572 -17.60 -18.07 12.41
C ASN A 572 -16.74 -16.92 12.93
N ILE A 573 -17.39 -15.81 13.29
CA ILE A 573 -16.73 -14.69 13.95
C ILE A 573 -16.95 -14.84 15.45
N SER A 574 -15.86 -15.09 16.16
CA SER A 574 -15.85 -15.42 17.58
C SER A 574 -15.32 -14.25 18.39
N ARG A 575 -15.69 -14.22 19.68
CA ARG A 575 -15.07 -13.31 20.63
C ARG A 575 -13.88 -13.98 21.32
N ILE A 576 -12.84 -13.21 21.59
CA ILE A 576 -11.72 -13.65 22.41
C ILE A 576 -12.21 -13.68 23.86
N SER A 577 -11.93 -14.78 24.56
CA SER A 577 -12.31 -15.01 25.95
C SER A 577 -11.55 -14.12 26.94
#